data_AF-A0A1V1PSG0-F1
#
_entry.id   AF-A0A1V1PSG0-F1
#
_cell.length_a   1.000
_cell.length_b   1.000
_cell.length_c   1.000
_cell.angle_alpha   90.00
_cell.angle_beta   90.00
_cell.angle_gamma   90.00
#
_symmetry.space_group_name_H-M   'P 1'
#
loop_
_entity.id
_entity.type
_entity.pdbx_description
1 polymer ?
#
loop_
_entity_poly.entity_id
_entity_poly.type
_entity_poly.pdbx_seq_one_letter_code
_entity_poly.pdbx_strand_id
1 'polypeptide(L)'
;MSAVRITFQRDDDANEGMHIDIVLNGAQVKKGTDYFGVWYDKTEGTQCPFILNGSGQLDYGPGYEDEDQYYETNLLTSNLTAGSPVTVTFEDETIGYKIASITPLA
;
A
#
# COMPACT_ATOMS: atom_id res chain seq x y z
N MET A 1 -11.40 -12.67 11.12
CA MET A 1 -10.48 -12.25 10.05
C MET A 1 -11.26 -12.13 8.76
N SER A 2 -10.94 -11.17 7.90
CA SER A 2 -11.63 -10.97 6.61
C SER A 2 -10.62 -10.58 5.53
N ALA A 3 -10.74 -11.13 4.33
CA ALA A 3 -9.94 -10.73 3.18
C ALA A 3 -10.60 -9.51 2.51
N VAL A 4 -9.80 -8.50 2.16
CA VAL A 4 -10.26 -7.25 1.54
C VAL A 4 -9.25 -6.78 0.50
N ARG A 5 -9.73 -6.07 -0.51
CA ARG A 5 -8.93 -5.18 -1.35
C ARG A 5 -8.99 -3.78 -0.76
N ILE A 6 -7.85 -3.17 -0.51
CA ILE A 6 -7.75 -1.75 -0.16
C ILE A 6 -7.28 -0.99 -1.38
N THR A 7 -7.99 0.09 -1.70
CA THR A 7 -7.59 1.07 -2.69
C THR A 7 -7.12 2.32 -1.95
N PHE A 8 -5.91 2.75 -2.26
CA PHE A 8 -5.34 4.00 -1.80
C PHE A 8 -5.35 5.02 -2.94
N GLN A 9 -5.55 6.27 -2.59
CA GLN A 9 -5.36 7.40 -3.48
C GLN A 9 -4.27 8.28 -2.87
N ARG A 10 -3.32 8.75 -3.68
CA ARG A 10 -2.32 9.71 -3.25
C ARG A 10 -3.00 11.04 -2.85
N ASP A 11 -2.47 11.71 -1.84
CA ASP A 11 -3.12 12.89 -1.23
C ASP A 11 -3.10 14.12 -2.15
N ASP A 12 -2.00 14.31 -2.89
CA ASP A 12 -1.77 15.43 -3.80
C ASP A 12 -2.01 15.10 -5.29
N ASP A 13 -2.13 13.82 -5.65
CA ASP A 13 -2.51 13.38 -7.00
C ASP A 13 -3.62 12.31 -6.99
N ALA A 14 -4.77 12.61 -7.60
CA ALA A 14 -5.87 11.66 -7.71
C ALA A 14 -5.67 10.58 -8.80
N ASN A 15 -4.69 10.76 -9.67
CA ASN A 15 -4.34 9.82 -10.74
C ASN A 15 -3.40 8.71 -10.23
N GLU A 16 -2.70 8.95 -9.13
CA GLU A 16 -1.82 7.97 -8.49
C GLU A 16 -2.49 7.26 -7.30
N GLY A 17 -2.05 6.03 -7.06
CA GLY A 17 -2.54 5.25 -5.93
C GLY A 17 -2.01 3.84 -5.90
N MET A 18 -2.61 3.03 -5.04
CA MET A 18 -2.23 1.63 -4.88
C MET A 18 -3.48 0.76 -4.68
N HIS A 19 -3.40 -0.50 -5.10
CA HIS A 19 -4.32 -1.56 -4.68
C HIS A 19 -3.54 -2.64 -3.93
N ILE A 20 -4.09 -3.15 -2.84
CA ILE A 20 -3.49 -4.28 -2.12
C ILE A 20 -4.58 -5.23 -1.60
N ASP A 21 -4.37 -6.53 -1.75
CA ASP A 21 -5.25 -7.56 -1.21
C ASP A 21 -4.67 -8.06 0.12
N ILE A 22 -5.39 -7.83 1.22
CA ILE A 22 -4.91 -8.11 2.57
C ILE A 22 -5.93 -8.84 3.44
N VAL A 23 -5.43 -9.48 4.50
CA VAL A 23 -6.27 -10.08 5.54
C VAL A 23 -6.29 -9.14 6.75
N LEU A 24 -7.48 -8.81 7.22
CA LEU A 24 -7.69 -8.01 8.42
C LEU A 24 -7.88 -8.89 9.66
N ASN A 25 -7.33 -8.43 10.78
CA ASN A 25 -7.68 -8.86 12.13
C ASN A 25 -8.35 -7.69 12.87
N GLY A 26 -9.68 -7.60 12.79
CA GLY A 26 -10.41 -6.41 13.20
C GLY A 26 -10.23 -5.30 12.16
N ALA A 27 -9.81 -4.11 12.59
CA ALA A 27 -9.51 -2.98 11.71
C ALA A 27 -8.03 -2.89 11.29
N GLN A 28 -7.19 -3.84 11.69
CA GLN A 28 -5.74 -3.81 11.41
C GLN A 28 -5.35 -4.91 10.43
N VAL A 29 -4.26 -4.69 9.70
CA VAL A 29 -3.63 -5.72 8.86
C VAL A 29 -3.16 -6.88 9.75
N LYS A 30 -3.42 -8.12 9.33
CA LYS A 30 -2.82 -9.29 9.96
C LYS A 30 -1.31 -9.29 9.68
N LYS A 31 -0.51 -9.18 10.74
CA LYS A 31 0.97 -9.17 10.69
C LYS A 31 1.55 -10.55 10.39
N GLY A 32 2.82 -10.59 9.96
CA GLY A 32 3.56 -11.83 9.72
C GLY A 32 3.09 -12.59 8.47
N THR A 33 2.56 -11.89 7.48
CA THR A 33 2.14 -12.43 6.18
C THR A 33 2.53 -11.42 5.12
N ASP A 34 2.94 -11.91 3.96
CA ASP A 34 3.25 -11.08 2.80
C ASP A 34 2.00 -10.91 1.94
N TYR A 35 1.79 -9.70 1.43
CA TYR A 35 0.64 -9.34 0.62
C TYR A 35 1.06 -8.72 -0.70
N PHE A 36 0.37 -9.07 -1.78
CA PHE A 36 0.64 -8.51 -3.10
C PHE A 36 -0.21 -7.27 -3.34
N GLY A 37 0.42 -6.24 -3.90
CA GLY A 37 -0.23 -5.03 -4.34
C GLY A 37 0.32 -4.52 -5.66
N VAL A 38 -0.30 -3.46 -6.15
CA VAL A 38 0.07 -2.77 -7.37
C VAL A 38 -0.04 -1.27 -7.11
N TRP A 39 1.05 -0.54 -7.29
CA TRP A 39 1.03 0.91 -7.43
C TRP A 39 0.67 1.25 -8.88
N TYR A 40 -0.04 2.36 -9.08
CA TYR A 40 -0.43 2.82 -10.41
C TYR A 40 -0.31 4.34 -10.54
N ASP A 41 -0.03 4.78 -11.77
CA ASP A 41 -0.27 6.13 -12.25
C ASP A 41 -1.14 6.08 -13.51
N LYS A 42 -2.32 6.69 -13.44
CA LYS A 42 -3.27 6.75 -14.56
C LYS A 42 -2.85 7.76 -15.63
N THR A 43 -2.03 8.75 -15.30
CA THR A 43 -1.55 9.77 -16.23
C THR A 43 -0.58 9.14 -17.23
N GLU A 44 0.38 8.38 -16.73
CA GLU A 44 1.36 7.68 -17.56
C GLU A 44 0.89 6.29 -18.04
N GLY A 45 -0.15 5.73 -17.41
CA GLY A 45 -0.62 4.37 -17.70
C GLY A 45 0.32 3.30 -17.13
N THR A 46 1.07 3.65 -16.09
CA THR A 46 2.09 2.80 -15.46
C THR A 46 1.49 2.00 -14.31
N GLN A 47 1.95 0.76 -14.15
CA GLN A 47 1.62 -0.11 -13.02
C GLN A 47 2.86 -0.85 -12.54
N CYS A 48 3.13 -0.79 -11.24
CA CYS A 48 4.29 -1.39 -10.59
C CYS A 48 3.82 -2.35 -9.49
N PRO A 49 4.01 -3.68 -9.65
CA PRO A 49 3.67 -4.64 -8.61
C PRO A 49 4.63 -4.51 -7.43
N PHE A 50 4.12 -4.75 -6.22
CA PHE A 50 4.92 -4.79 -4.99
C PHE A 50 4.44 -5.87 -4.02
N ILE A 51 5.30 -6.18 -3.05
CA ILE A 51 4.98 -7.01 -1.88
C ILE A 51 4.99 -6.11 -0.63
N LEU A 52 3.90 -6.06 0.12
CA LEU A 52 3.95 -5.63 1.53
C LEU A 52 4.45 -6.81 2.35
N ASN A 53 5.69 -6.73 2.81
CA ASN A 53 6.30 -7.81 3.58
C ASN A 53 5.85 -7.81 5.05
N GLY A 54 6.17 -8.88 5.77
CA GLY A 54 5.85 -9.02 7.20
C GLY A 54 6.43 -7.94 8.14
N SER A 55 7.45 -7.18 7.73
CA SER A 55 8.00 -6.03 8.48
C SER A 55 7.30 -4.71 8.19
N GLY A 56 6.44 -4.66 7.17
CA GLY A 56 5.69 -3.46 6.80
C GLY A 56 6.41 -2.56 5.79
N GLN A 57 7.27 -3.14 4.97
CA GLN A 57 7.89 -2.47 3.83
C GLN A 57 7.19 -2.90 2.54
N LEU A 58 7.07 -1.98 1.60
CA LEU A 58 6.71 -2.26 0.21
C LEU A 58 7.99 -2.59 -0.55
N ASP A 59 8.07 -3.79 -1.10
CA ASP A 59 9.19 -4.28 -1.92
C ASP A 59 8.73 -4.41 -3.37
N TYR A 60 9.29 -3.58 -4.26
CA TYR A 60 8.99 -3.57 -5.69
C TYR A 60 9.82 -4.60 -6.48
N GLY A 61 10.75 -5.29 -5.82
CA GLY A 61 11.53 -6.40 -6.35
C GLY A 61 12.83 -6.00 -7.06
N PRO A 62 13.67 -6.99 -7.40
CA PRO A 62 14.97 -6.77 -8.02
C PRO A 62 14.80 -6.30 -9.47
N GLY A 63 15.14 -5.03 -9.73
CA GLY A 63 14.93 -4.36 -11.03
C GLY A 63 14.71 -2.86 -10.89
N TYR A 64 14.33 -2.41 -9.69
CA TYR A 64 14.39 -1.02 -9.27
C TYR A 64 15.81 -0.73 -8.74
N GLU A 65 16.36 0.45 -9.00
CA GLU A 65 17.67 0.84 -8.46
C GLU A 65 17.59 0.84 -6.92
N ASP A 66 18.67 0.47 -6.22
CA ASP A 66 18.70 0.05 -4.81
C ASP A 66 17.70 0.76 -3.86
N GLU A 67 17.63 2.09 -3.94
CA GLU A 67 16.82 2.97 -3.09
C GLU A 67 15.31 3.00 -3.48
N ASP A 68 14.99 2.70 -4.74
CA ASP A 68 13.64 2.57 -5.29
C ASP A 68 13.07 1.16 -5.13
N GLN A 69 13.78 0.23 -4.48
CA GLN A 69 13.25 -1.11 -4.24
C GLN A 69 12.34 -1.16 -3.00
N TYR A 70 12.73 -0.48 -1.91
CA TYR A 70 12.10 -0.65 -0.59
C TYR A 70 11.55 0.66 -0.03
N TYR A 71 10.25 0.67 0.27
CA TYR A 71 9.58 1.81 0.89
C TYR A 71 9.00 1.41 2.23
N GLU A 72 9.20 2.21 3.27
CA GLU A 72 8.57 2.02 4.57
C GLU A 72 7.10 2.45 4.52
N THR A 73 6.21 1.75 5.23
CA THR A 73 4.82 2.20 5.37
C THR A 73 4.26 2.00 6.78
N ASN A 74 3.36 2.88 7.19
CA ASN A 74 2.61 2.72 8.45
C ASN A 74 1.45 1.72 8.36
N LEU A 75 1.25 1.06 7.22
CA LEU A 75 0.07 0.25 6.94
C LEU A 75 -0.18 -0.87 7.97
N LEU A 76 0.87 -1.50 8.50
CA LEU A 76 0.76 -2.57 9.51
C LEU A 76 0.40 -2.08 10.93
N THR A 77 0.49 -0.78 11.20
CA THR A 77 0.17 -0.18 12.51
C THR A 77 -1.10 0.67 12.46
N SER A 78 -1.53 1.09 11.27
CA SER A 78 -2.73 1.87 11.01
C SER A 78 -4.03 1.09 11.27
N ASN A 79 -5.05 1.81 11.76
CA ASN A 79 -6.43 1.34 11.72
C ASN A 79 -7.04 1.68 10.36
N LEU A 80 -7.48 0.66 9.65
CA LEU A 80 -7.93 0.75 8.28
C LEU A 80 -9.42 1.07 8.24
N THR A 81 -9.69 2.36 8.03
CA THR A 81 -11.01 2.90 7.75
C THR A 81 -10.93 3.78 6.51
N ALA A 82 -12.03 3.89 5.76
CA ALA A 82 -12.06 4.79 4.61
C ALA A 82 -11.74 6.24 5.05
N GLY A 83 -10.85 6.89 4.32
CA GLY A 83 -10.30 8.21 4.65
C GLY A 83 -9.12 8.20 5.62
N SER A 84 -8.73 7.06 6.22
CA SER A 84 -7.53 7.00 7.06
C SER A 84 -6.28 7.34 6.24
N PRO A 85 -5.33 8.12 6.81
CA PRO A 85 -4.06 8.39 6.17
C PRO A 85 -3.16 7.14 6.23
N VAL A 86 -2.40 6.94 5.18
CA VAL A 86 -1.30 5.98 5.06
C VAL A 86 -0.10 6.71 4.51
N THR A 87 1.06 6.49 5.10
CA THR A 87 2.31 7.09 4.64
C THR A 87 3.18 6.02 3.99
N VAL A 88 3.87 6.42 2.94
CA VAL A 88 4.94 5.66 2.31
C VAL A 88 6.18 6.53 2.31
N THR A 89 7.28 6.04 2.87
CA THR A 89 8.52 6.79 3.05
C THR A 89 9.66 6.06 2.35
N PHE A 90 10.46 6.82 1.61
CA PHE A 90 11.70 6.35 0.98
C PHE A 90 12.71 7.49 1.05
N GLU A 91 13.95 7.16 1.40
CA GLU A 91 14.99 8.15 1.69
C GLU A 91 14.48 9.28 2.63
N ASP A 92 14.53 10.53 2.16
CA ASP A 92 14.08 11.73 2.87
C ASP A 92 12.66 12.19 2.42
N GLU A 93 11.99 11.43 1.54
CA GLU A 93 10.65 11.75 1.04
C GLU A 93 9.56 10.93 1.75
N THR A 94 8.45 11.59 2.07
CA THR A 94 7.24 10.94 2.58
C THR A 94 6.04 11.30 1.72
N ILE A 95 5.47 10.28 1.09
CA ILE A 95 4.27 10.37 0.27
C ILE A 95 3.04 10.04 1.13
N GLY A 96 2.06 10.95 1.11
CA GLY A 96 0.77 10.76 1.75
C GLY A 96 -0.24 10.06 0.83
N TYR A 97 -0.94 9.09 1.38
CA TYR A 97 -2.09 8.43 0.76
C TYR A 97 -3.27 8.44 1.73
N LYS A 98 -4.47 8.30 1.17
CA LYS A 98 -5.69 8.00 1.92
C LYS A 98 -6.32 6.69 1.45
N ILE A 99 -6.96 5.98 2.37
CA ILE A 99 -7.77 4.81 2.02
C ILE A 99 -9.04 5.29 1.30
N ALA A 100 -9.10 5.11 -0.02
CA ALA A 100 -10.25 5.48 -0.83
C ALA A 100 -11.39 4.47 -0.67
N SER A 101 -11.09 3.17 -0.63
CA SER A 101 -12.09 2.12 -0.45
C SER A 101 -11.50 0.87 0.21
N ILE A 102 -12.38 0.14 0.93
CA ILE A 102 -12.10 -1.20 1.45
C ILE A 102 -13.20 -2.10 0.90
N THR A 103 -12.85 -3.03 0.03
CA THR A 103 -13.79 -3.91 -0.68
C THR A 103 -13.60 -5.34 -0.19
N PRO A 104 -14.62 -6.00 0.39
CA PRO A 104 -14.54 -7.41 0.75
C PRO A 104 -14.16 -8.28 -0.45
N LEU A 105 -13.23 -9.22 -0.23
CA LEU A 105 -12.92 -10.28 -1.19
C LEU A 105 -13.74 -11.52 -0.79
N ALA A 106 -14.46 -12.09 -1.75
CA ALA A 106 -15.34 -13.25 -1.55
C ALA A 106 -14.56 -14.55 -1.34
#